data_AF-A0A1B8AGT7-F1
#
_entry.id   AF-A0A1B8AGT7-F1
#
_cell.length_a   1.000
_cell.length_b   1.000
_cell.length_c   1.000
_cell.angle_alpha   90.00
_cell.angle_beta   90.00
_cell.angle_gamma   90.00
#
_symmetry.space_group_name_H-M   'P 1'
#
loop_
_entity.id
_entity.type
_entity.pdbx_description
1 polymer ?
#
loop_
_entity_poly.entity_id
_entity_poly.type
_entity_poly.pdbx_seq_one_letter_code
_entity_poly.pdbx_strand_id
1 'polypeptide(L)'
;MDANVAAEPERTLEEPTWKNQETETTSWAPGTVDPTFLLLNLSDMLLDEPIDYETTESDFQFHNIFNPPSTATNTLTSRVTALSSNIQNMVTNKPHLKEGLDHSFQREFFTISHFQNAFIIFFRRRHYHRPPIHWPTFDLDRIAPHLLLAAVLTGTAYLQYLDHSSQSPLTVPLLEIAEKYIFKELKRLADENITPLASSHMLEVCQAAILMNSLQGSTNHIEGRRRVASKRIPTLVAALRKSGVVGLKHEPYQGEMDWNEFIHRETCIRVVSWTFINDSLMSFLCNHPPAMTMKEMTGHIPCRSQLWEADSNASFQKHIHNEARLYPSSYLEAVSGLLAEDWTCSTKESFGRLDIADLSFINGGLMRHVFHCRTSVVTPDYSAMVLRALDRWDTLWIDAFARIPESERKWLGIARHYPEVVALSRRAIELSGTKEAENSAYLQCIATYDTAIFHEFVQKYGLRETAT
;
A
#
# COMPACT_ATOMS: atom_id res chain seq x y z
N MET A 1 54.27 -15.28 8.10
CA MET A 1 54.04 -15.62 6.69
C MET A 1 52.75 -14.93 6.30
N ASP A 2 52.93 -13.81 5.62
CA ASP A 2 52.09 -13.11 4.62
C ASP A 2 50.57 -13.36 4.61
N ALA A 3 49.68 -12.40 4.33
CA ALA A 3 49.71 -10.94 4.22
C ALA A 3 48.25 -10.53 3.89
N ASN A 4 47.79 -9.43 4.50
CA ASN A 4 46.70 -8.52 4.10
C ASN A 4 45.29 -9.04 3.76
N VAL A 5 44.30 -8.63 4.58
CA VAL A 5 43.19 -7.72 4.21
C VAL A 5 42.81 -6.95 5.50
N ALA A 6 43.42 -5.79 5.80
CA ALA A 6 42.90 -4.43 5.61
C ALA A 6 41.40 -4.30 5.99
N ALA A 7 41.07 -3.92 7.23
CA ALA A 7 40.89 -2.55 7.71
C ALA A 7 39.40 -2.12 7.73
N GLU A 8 38.83 -1.99 8.94
CA GLU A 8 37.86 -0.91 9.21
C GLU A 8 38.58 0.44 9.04
N PRO A 9 37.86 1.46 8.54
CA PRO A 9 37.65 2.60 9.45
C PRO A 9 36.25 3.25 9.36
N GLU A 10 36.01 4.03 10.41
CA GLU A 10 34.87 4.87 10.77
C GLU A 10 34.44 5.93 9.73
N ARG A 11 33.24 6.49 9.99
CA ARG A 11 32.78 7.83 9.59
C ARG A 11 33.92 8.85 9.48
N THR A 12 34.08 9.46 8.31
CA THR A 12 34.63 10.81 8.18
C THR A 12 33.76 11.66 7.26
N LEU A 13 33.29 12.76 7.85
CA LEU A 13 32.81 14.01 7.25
C LEU A 13 33.12 14.21 5.76
N GLU A 14 32.17 13.87 4.89
CA GLU A 14 31.90 14.62 3.67
C GLU A 14 30.37 14.72 3.58
N GLU A 15 29.85 15.93 3.28
CA GLU A 15 28.43 16.06 2.95
C GLU A 15 28.07 15.03 1.89
N PRO A 16 26.93 14.33 2.02
CA PRO A 16 26.62 13.26 1.12
C PRO A 16 26.41 13.84 -0.28
N THR A 17 27.11 13.25 -1.25
CA THR A 17 27.25 13.70 -2.64
C THR A 17 25.93 13.82 -3.41
N TRP A 18 24.80 13.41 -2.83
CA TRP A 18 23.46 13.61 -3.41
C TRP A 18 22.91 15.03 -3.27
N LYS A 19 23.55 15.91 -2.46
CA LYS A 19 23.23 17.36 -2.47
C LYS A 19 23.55 18.02 -3.82
N ASN A 20 24.25 17.32 -4.71
CA ASN A 20 24.51 17.71 -6.11
C ASN A 20 23.64 16.95 -7.14
N GLN A 21 22.67 16.14 -6.72
CA GLN A 21 21.77 15.41 -7.63
C GLN A 21 20.47 16.16 -7.98
N GLU A 22 20.43 17.48 -7.75
CA GLU A 22 19.31 18.32 -8.23
C GLU A 22 19.29 18.54 -9.77
N THR A 23 20.16 17.87 -10.55
CA THR A 23 20.28 18.18 -11.99
C THR A 23 20.27 17.00 -12.98
N GLU A 24 20.10 15.75 -12.55
CA GLU A 24 19.85 14.67 -13.52
C GLU A 24 18.35 14.34 -13.58
N THR A 25 17.68 14.95 -14.55
CA THR A 25 16.39 14.46 -15.05
C THR A 25 16.57 13.03 -15.56
N THR A 26 16.43 12.04 -14.68
CA THR A 26 16.19 10.66 -15.08
C THR A 26 14.82 10.64 -15.76
N SER A 27 14.81 10.80 -17.09
CA SER A 27 13.58 10.71 -17.86
C SER A 27 13.12 9.25 -17.85
N TRP A 28 12.35 8.86 -16.84
CA TRP A 28 11.66 7.58 -16.83
C TRP A 28 10.75 7.53 -18.05
N ALA A 29 10.98 6.53 -18.91
CA ALA A 29 10.20 6.38 -20.13
C ALA A 29 8.71 6.23 -19.79
N PRO A 30 7.77 6.79 -20.60
CA PRO A 30 6.34 6.65 -20.37
C PRO A 30 5.94 5.18 -20.19
N GLY A 31 5.19 4.87 -19.14
CA GLY A 31 4.73 3.51 -18.87
C GLY A 31 5.66 2.64 -18.02
N THR A 32 6.78 3.17 -17.52
CA THR A 32 7.59 2.52 -16.49
C THR A 32 6.91 2.62 -15.12
N VAL A 33 7.01 1.55 -14.32
CA VAL A 33 6.64 1.61 -12.89
C VAL A 33 7.82 2.26 -12.19
N ASP A 34 7.57 3.37 -11.51
CA ASP A 34 8.54 3.89 -10.56
C ASP A 34 8.17 3.32 -9.17
N PRO A 35 8.87 2.29 -8.67
CA PRO A 35 8.54 1.68 -7.40
C PRO A 35 8.78 2.62 -6.23
N THR A 36 9.45 3.75 -6.43
CA THR A 36 9.50 4.78 -5.40
C THR A 36 8.12 5.38 -5.16
N PHE A 37 7.23 5.46 -6.16
CA PHE A 37 5.82 5.81 -5.95
C PHE A 37 4.98 4.65 -5.42
N LEU A 38 5.42 3.38 -5.52
CA LEU A 38 4.83 2.26 -4.75
C LEU A 38 5.17 2.38 -3.25
N LEU A 39 6.13 3.23 -2.95
CA LEU A 39 6.75 3.43 -1.65
C LEU A 39 6.60 4.89 -1.14
N LEU A 40 5.91 5.75 -1.90
CA LEU A 40 5.94 7.22 -1.85
C LEU A 40 7.36 7.79 -1.68
N ASN A 41 8.02 8.10 -2.79
CA ASN A 41 9.38 8.64 -2.83
C ASN A 41 9.51 9.98 -2.11
N LEU A 42 10.42 10.05 -1.15
CA LEU A 42 11.25 11.23 -0.87
C LEU A 42 12.69 10.74 -0.68
N SER A 43 13.33 10.37 -1.80
CA SER A 43 14.72 9.95 -2.08
C SER A 43 15.36 8.80 -1.26
N ASP A 44 14.98 8.58 -0.01
CA ASP A 44 15.78 7.81 0.94
C ASP A 44 15.43 6.32 1.06
N MET A 45 14.42 5.83 0.33
CA MET A 45 13.88 4.46 0.52
C MET A 45 14.67 3.35 -0.19
N LEU A 46 15.78 3.72 -0.82
CA LEU A 46 16.51 2.89 -1.77
C LEU A 46 18.01 2.81 -1.43
N LEU A 47 18.45 3.58 -0.43
CA LEU A 47 19.83 3.65 0.04
C LEU A 47 20.18 2.56 1.04
N ASP A 48 19.19 1.88 1.62
CA ASP A 48 19.43 0.70 2.45
C ASP A 48 19.50 -0.53 1.54
N GLU A 49 20.73 -0.98 1.24
CA GLU A 49 20.94 -2.37 0.82
C GLU A 49 20.27 -3.29 1.87
N PRO A 50 19.55 -4.34 1.45
CA PRO A 50 19.17 -5.37 2.39
C PRO A 50 20.47 -6.01 2.87
N ILE A 51 20.90 -5.69 4.09
CA ILE A 51 21.89 -6.50 4.79
C ILE A 51 21.34 -7.91 4.76
N ASP A 52 22.09 -8.79 4.11
CA ASP A 52 21.76 -10.21 3.99
C ASP A 52 21.34 -10.74 5.35
N TYR A 53 20.30 -11.57 5.33
CA TYR A 53 19.74 -12.23 6.50
C TYR A 53 20.70 -13.34 6.96
N GLU A 54 21.90 -12.97 7.41
CA GLU A 54 22.69 -13.83 8.27
C GLU A 54 22.54 -13.34 9.70
N THR A 55 21.60 -13.99 10.39
CA THR A 55 21.59 -14.17 11.85
C THR A 55 21.62 -12.91 12.70
N THR A 56 20.44 -12.35 12.96
CA THR A 56 20.13 -11.91 14.33
C THR A 56 18.75 -12.44 14.72
N GLU A 57 18.70 -13.09 15.87
CA GLU A 57 17.58 -13.81 16.47
C GLU A 57 16.32 -12.94 16.55
N SER A 58 15.43 -13.10 15.57
CA SER A 58 13.99 -12.89 15.76
C SER A 58 13.30 -14.18 15.32
N ASP A 59 12.46 -14.73 16.20
CA ASP A 59 11.93 -16.11 16.22
C ASP A 59 11.08 -16.56 15.01
N PHE A 60 11.03 -15.82 13.90
CA PHE A 60 10.14 -16.12 12.78
C PHE A 60 10.84 -16.91 11.65
N GLN A 61 10.82 -18.24 11.76
CA GLN A 61 11.38 -19.16 10.75
C GLN A 61 10.41 -19.39 9.57
N PHE A 62 10.53 -18.62 8.48
CA PHE A 62 9.76 -18.82 7.24
C PHE A 62 10.40 -19.85 6.27
N HIS A 63 10.91 -20.98 6.78
CA HIS A 63 11.67 -21.97 5.99
C HIS A 63 10.86 -22.59 4.83
N ASN A 64 9.52 -22.65 4.94
CA ASN A 64 8.65 -23.28 3.93
C ASN A 64 8.39 -22.44 2.68
N ILE A 65 8.65 -21.13 2.71
CA ILE A 65 8.36 -20.22 1.59
C ILE A 65 9.46 -20.28 0.52
N PHE A 66 10.71 -20.50 0.93
CA PHE A 66 11.88 -20.44 0.06
C PHE A 66 12.46 -21.80 -0.33
N ASN A 67 12.07 -22.87 0.37
CA ASN A 67 12.48 -24.24 0.06
C ASN A 67 11.27 -25.14 -0.24
N PRO A 68 10.53 -24.89 -1.34
CA PRO A 68 9.38 -25.70 -1.69
C PRO A 68 9.80 -27.14 -2.07
N PRO A 69 9.03 -28.18 -1.71
CA PRO A 69 9.29 -29.56 -2.11
C PRO A 69 9.25 -29.73 -3.64
N SER A 70 9.91 -30.75 -4.19
CA SER A 70 9.98 -30.97 -5.66
C SER A 70 8.60 -31.08 -6.34
N THR A 71 7.58 -31.52 -5.61
CA THR A 71 6.18 -31.58 -6.08
C THR A 71 5.56 -30.19 -6.28
N ALA A 72 5.92 -29.22 -5.43
CA ALA A 72 5.48 -27.82 -5.53
C ALA A 72 6.01 -27.16 -6.82
N THR A 73 7.25 -27.45 -7.22
CA THR A 73 7.85 -26.95 -8.46
C THR A 73 7.05 -27.35 -9.71
N ASN A 74 6.51 -28.58 -9.75
CA ASN A 74 5.67 -29.06 -10.85
C ASN A 74 4.29 -28.38 -10.89
N THR A 75 3.72 -28.08 -9.72
CA THR A 75 2.44 -27.34 -9.60
C THR A 75 2.62 -25.91 -10.09
N LEU A 76 3.65 -25.19 -9.63
CA LEU A 76 3.95 -23.82 -10.08
C LEU A 76 4.18 -23.77 -11.60
N THR A 77 4.91 -24.72 -12.18
CA THR A 77 5.11 -24.84 -13.64
C THR A 77 3.78 -24.84 -14.39
N SER A 78 2.86 -25.70 -13.95
CA SER A 78 1.54 -25.86 -14.56
C SER A 78 0.72 -24.58 -14.44
N ARG A 79 0.81 -23.89 -13.30
CA ARG A 79 0.12 -22.63 -13.05
C ARG A 79 0.64 -21.48 -13.91
N VAL A 80 1.96 -21.34 -14.06
CA VAL A 80 2.58 -20.33 -14.94
C VAL A 80 2.13 -20.54 -16.39
N THR A 81 2.13 -21.79 -16.85
CA THR A 81 1.68 -22.17 -18.21
C THR A 81 0.20 -21.85 -18.43
N ALA A 82 -0.66 -22.16 -17.44
CA ALA A 82 -2.09 -21.86 -17.50
C ALA A 82 -2.35 -20.35 -17.51
N LEU A 83 -1.61 -19.58 -16.71
CA LEU A 83 -1.73 -18.13 -16.66
C LEU A 83 -1.31 -17.49 -17.98
N SER A 84 -0.17 -17.90 -18.55
CA SER A 84 0.27 -17.49 -19.88
C SER A 84 -0.81 -17.75 -20.94
N SER A 85 -1.39 -18.95 -20.95
CA SER A 85 -2.46 -19.34 -21.87
C SER A 85 -3.73 -18.48 -21.70
N ASN A 86 -4.13 -18.19 -20.46
CA ASN A 86 -5.28 -17.35 -20.16
C ASN A 86 -5.09 -15.91 -20.65
N ILE A 87 -3.92 -15.33 -20.40
CA ILE A 87 -3.58 -13.98 -20.87
C ILE A 87 -3.57 -13.94 -22.40
N GLN A 88 -2.98 -14.94 -23.05
CA GLN A 88 -2.95 -15.02 -24.51
C GLN A 88 -4.34 -15.05 -25.13
N ASN A 89 -5.25 -15.86 -24.58
CA ASN A 89 -6.64 -15.93 -25.03
C ASN A 89 -7.36 -14.57 -24.93
N MET A 90 -7.02 -13.74 -23.95
CA MET A 90 -7.61 -12.40 -23.82
C MET A 90 -7.05 -11.38 -24.82
N VAL A 91 -5.86 -11.64 -25.38
CA VAL A 91 -5.16 -10.78 -26.35
C VAL A 91 -5.54 -11.11 -27.80
N THR A 92 -5.96 -12.35 -28.10
CA THR A 92 -6.26 -12.82 -29.47
C THR A 92 -7.13 -11.86 -30.31
N ASN A 93 -8.08 -11.17 -29.67
CA ASN A 93 -9.00 -10.23 -30.34
C ASN A 93 -8.66 -8.73 -30.11
N LYS A 94 -7.45 -8.40 -29.65
CA LYS A 94 -7.04 -7.01 -29.33
C LYS A 94 -5.69 -6.65 -29.99
N PRO A 95 -5.69 -6.10 -31.21
CA PRO A 95 -4.47 -5.86 -31.99
C PRO A 95 -3.41 -5.01 -31.26
N HIS A 96 -3.83 -3.91 -30.62
CA HIS A 96 -2.94 -3.03 -29.85
C HIS A 96 -2.25 -3.70 -28.65
N LEU A 97 -2.84 -4.74 -28.06
CA LEU A 97 -2.20 -5.51 -26.98
C LEU A 97 -1.32 -6.63 -27.53
N LYS A 98 -1.66 -7.16 -28.71
CA LYS A 98 -0.92 -8.24 -29.36
C LYS A 98 0.48 -7.80 -29.78
N GLU A 99 0.61 -6.57 -30.26
CA GLU A 99 1.91 -5.99 -30.64
C GLU A 99 2.83 -5.78 -29.43
N GLY A 100 2.29 -5.41 -28.27
CA GLY A 100 3.06 -5.19 -27.05
C GLY A 100 3.24 -6.41 -26.14
N LEU A 101 2.65 -7.56 -26.50
CA LEU A 101 2.73 -8.84 -25.79
C LEU A 101 3.07 -9.96 -26.77
N ASP A 102 4.12 -9.74 -27.57
CA ASP A 102 4.56 -10.69 -28.57
C ASP A 102 5.03 -12.03 -27.97
N HIS A 103 5.28 -13.01 -28.85
CA HIS A 103 5.71 -14.34 -28.42
C HIS A 103 7.11 -14.37 -27.76
N SER A 104 7.95 -13.35 -28.00
CA SER A 104 9.25 -13.19 -27.32
C SER A 104 9.05 -12.84 -25.86
N PHE A 105 8.31 -11.75 -25.62
CA PHE A 105 8.02 -11.23 -24.29
C PHE A 105 7.38 -12.29 -23.40
N GLN A 106 6.43 -13.05 -23.93
CA GLN A 106 5.77 -14.10 -23.16
C GLN A 106 6.71 -15.22 -22.72
N ARG A 107 7.69 -15.58 -23.55
CA ARG A 107 8.67 -16.63 -23.22
C ARG A 107 9.68 -16.16 -22.17
N GLU A 108 9.90 -14.86 -22.04
CA GLU A 108 10.80 -14.29 -21.04
C GLU A 108 10.07 -14.06 -19.71
N PHE A 109 8.88 -13.46 -19.75
CA PHE A 109 8.11 -13.12 -18.56
C PHE A 109 7.50 -14.35 -17.86
N PHE A 110 6.87 -15.26 -18.61
CA PHE A 110 6.19 -16.44 -18.05
C PHE A 110 7.15 -17.62 -17.86
N THR A 111 8.25 -17.37 -17.16
CA THR A 111 9.22 -18.39 -16.74
C THR A 111 9.09 -18.65 -15.24
N ILE A 112 9.41 -19.88 -14.82
CA ILE A 112 9.39 -20.25 -13.40
C ILE A 112 10.43 -19.44 -12.63
N SER A 113 11.62 -19.28 -13.19
CA SER A 113 12.71 -18.51 -12.58
C SER A 113 12.30 -17.06 -12.34
N HIS A 114 11.66 -16.42 -13.32
CA HIS A 114 11.15 -15.05 -13.14
C HIS A 114 10.10 -14.97 -12.03
N PHE A 115 9.12 -15.88 -12.03
CA PHE A 115 8.06 -15.90 -11.03
C PHE A 115 8.60 -16.12 -9.61
N GLN A 116 9.55 -17.04 -9.44
CA GLN A 116 10.20 -17.30 -8.15
C GLN A 116 11.00 -16.08 -7.68
N ASN A 117 11.85 -15.50 -8.54
CA ASN A 117 12.66 -14.33 -8.19
C ASN A 117 11.79 -13.12 -7.84
N ALA A 118 10.77 -12.83 -8.65
CA ALA A 118 9.85 -11.73 -8.40
C ALA A 118 9.13 -11.92 -7.06
N PHE A 119 8.66 -13.13 -6.77
CA PHE A 119 8.01 -13.42 -5.50
C PHE A 119 8.94 -13.27 -4.30
N ILE A 120 10.18 -13.76 -4.38
CA ILE A 120 11.17 -13.63 -3.31
C ILE A 120 11.36 -12.16 -2.96
N ILE A 121 11.53 -11.31 -3.97
CA ILE A 121 11.68 -9.87 -3.77
C ILE A 121 10.41 -9.24 -3.19
N PHE A 122 9.23 -9.64 -3.67
CA PHE A 122 7.96 -9.17 -3.13
C PHE A 122 7.82 -9.49 -1.63
N PHE A 123 8.09 -10.72 -1.22
CA PHE A 123 8.07 -11.14 0.18
C PHE A 123 9.11 -10.39 1.03
N ARG A 124 10.34 -10.23 0.52
CA ARG A 124 11.41 -9.50 1.23
C ARG A 124 11.01 -8.04 1.50
N ARG A 125 10.14 -7.48 0.67
CA ARG A 125 9.65 -6.10 0.79
C ARG A 125 8.29 -5.96 1.48
N ARG A 126 7.75 -7.03 2.08
CA ARG A 126 6.43 -7.04 2.73
C ARG A 126 6.17 -5.93 3.76
N HIS A 127 7.21 -5.52 4.47
CA HIS A 127 7.12 -4.52 5.54
C HIS A 127 6.90 -3.10 5.01
N TYR A 128 7.30 -2.84 3.77
CA TYR A 128 7.27 -1.50 3.19
C TYR A 128 5.88 -1.03 2.81
N HIS A 129 5.04 -1.95 2.37
CA HIS A 129 3.70 -1.68 1.85
C HIS A 129 2.63 -2.46 2.60
N ARG A 130 3.00 -3.32 3.57
CA ARG A 130 2.13 -4.12 4.44
C ARG A 130 0.84 -4.55 3.75
N PRO A 131 0.94 -5.25 2.60
CA PRO A 131 -0.22 -5.54 1.76
C PRO A 131 -1.23 -6.33 2.60
N PRO A 132 -2.50 -6.41 2.18
CA PRO A 132 -3.49 -7.25 2.84
C PRO A 132 -3.21 -8.75 2.59
N ILE A 133 -1.97 -9.22 2.77
CA ILE A 133 -1.49 -10.59 2.61
C ILE A 133 -1.04 -11.11 3.97
N HIS A 134 -1.63 -12.22 4.38
CA HIS A 134 -1.19 -12.95 5.56
C HIS A 134 -0.06 -13.89 5.15
N TRP A 135 1.17 -13.42 5.29
CA TRP A 135 2.36 -14.16 4.85
C TRP A 135 2.52 -15.56 5.45
N PRO A 136 2.19 -15.80 6.73
CA PRO A 136 2.32 -17.15 7.29
C PRO A 136 1.41 -18.19 6.63
N THR A 137 0.28 -17.79 6.05
CA THR A 137 -0.64 -18.70 5.34
C THR A 137 -0.55 -18.57 3.82
N PHE A 138 0.36 -17.74 3.31
CA PHE A 138 0.46 -17.48 1.87
C PHE A 138 1.19 -18.62 1.16
N ASP A 139 0.50 -19.29 0.23
CA ASP A 139 1.03 -20.43 -0.52
C ASP A 139 0.87 -20.20 -2.04
N LEU A 140 2.00 -20.00 -2.72
CA LEU A 140 2.07 -19.78 -4.17
C LEU A 140 1.38 -20.87 -4.99
N ASP A 141 1.33 -22.10 -4.49
CA ASP A 141 0.74 -23.23 -5.18
C ASP A 141 -0.78 -23.30 -5.00
N ARG A 142 -1.34 -22.57 -4.03
CA ARG A 142 -2.77 -22.65 -3.67
C ARG A 142 -3.57 -21.38 -3.96
N ILE A 143 -2.95 -20.21 -3.94
CA ILE A 143 -3.65 -18.93 -4.18
C ILE A 143 -4.31 -18.87 -5.56
N ALA A 144 -5.31 -18.01 -5.76
CA ALA A 144 -5.91 -17.75 -7.07
C ALA A 144 -4.86 -17.28 -8.11
N PRO A 145 -5.03 -17.64 -9.40
CA PRO A 145 -4.14 -17.19 -10.47
C PRO A 145 -4.11 -15.65 -10.61
N HIS A 146 -5.20 -14.98 -10.23
CA HIS A 146 -5.30 -13.52 -10.19
C HIS A 146 -4.34 -12.90 -9.17
N LEU A 147 -4.29 -13.45 -7.95
CA LEU A 147 -3.40 -13.00 -6.88
C LEU A 147 -1.95 -13.34 -7.21
N LEU A 148 -1.70 -14.53 -7.77
CA LEU A 148 -0.38 -14.92 -8.25
C LEU A 148 0.16 -13.90 -9.27
N LEU A 149 -0.64 -13.54 -10.28
CA LEU A 149 -0.23 -12.55 -11.29
C LEU A 149 0.08 -11.20 -10.65
N ALA A 150 -0.79 -10.69 -9.77
CA ALA A 150 -0.60 -9.39 -9.13
C ALA A 150 0.65 -9.37 -8.22
N ALA A 151 0.90 -10.43 -7.47
CA ALA A 151 2.09 -10.58 -6.63
C ALA A 151 3.38 -10.59 -7.47
N VAL A 152 3.40 -11.35 -8.56
CA VAL A 152 4.55 -11.44 -9.47
C VAL A 152 4.80 -10.11 -10.18
N LEU A 153 3.77 -9.41 -10.63
CA LEU A 153 3.92 -8.08 -11.24
C LEU A 153 4.50 -7.06 -10.25
N THR A 154 4.03 -7.10 -9.00
CA THR A 154 4.57 -6.24 -7.93
C THR A 154 6.03 -6.55 -7.64
N GLY A 155 6.38 -7.85 -7.54
CA GLY A 155 7.76 -8.30 -7.40
C GLY A 155 8.66 -7.92 -8.58
N THR A 156 8.12 -8.00 -9.80
CA THR A 156 8.81 -7.60 -11.03
C THR A 156 9.14 -6.11 -11.03
N ALA A 157 8.24 -5.26 -10.50
CA ALA A 157 8.49 -3.82 -10.40
C ALA A 157 9.68 -3.53 -9.49
N TYR A 158 9.82 -4.29 -8.41
CA TYR A 158 10.97 -4.18 -7.52
C TYR A 158 12.26 -4.71 -8.15
N LEU A 159 12.21 -5.83 -8.88
CA LEU A 159 13.37 -6.36 -9.61
C LEU A 159 13.89 -5.37 -10.64
N GLN A 160 12.99 -4.82 -11.45
CA GLN A 160 13.34 -3.86 -12.49
C GLN A 160 14.09 -2.64 -11.94
N TYR A 161 13.67 -2.15 -10.78
CA TYR A 161 14.33 -1.03 -10.15
C TYR A 161 15.72 -1.37 -9.62
N LEU A 162 15.91 -2.59 -9.10
CA LEU A 162 17.23 -3.06 -8.65
C LEU A 162 18.20 -3.28 -9.83
N ASP A 163 17.70 -3.79 -10.96
CA ASP A 163 18.54 -4.14 -12.10
C ASP A 163 19.00 -2.91 -12.92
N HIS A 164 18.46 -1.71 -12.65
CA HIS A 164 18.70 -0.46 -13.40
C HIS A 164 18.60 -0.63 -14.93
N SER A 165 17.87 -1.64 -15.40
CA SER A 165 17.79 -2.02 -16.80
C SER A 165 16.86 -1.09 -17.57
N SER A 166 17.26 -0.74 -18.80
CA SER A 166 16.43 0.02 -19.75
C SER A 166 15.30 -0.80 -20.36
N GLN A 167 15.35 -2.14 -20.28
CA GLN A 167 14.29 -3.02 -20.75
C GLN A 167 13.34 -3.37 -19.61
N SER A 168 12.12 -2.87 -19.70
CA SER A 168 11.06 -3.10 -18.70
C SER A 168 10.26 -4.36 -19.03
N PRO A 169 10.33 -5.43 -18.22
CA PRO A 169 9.38 -6.54 -18.32
C PRO A 169 7.96 -6.11 -17.94
N LEU A 170 7.76 -4.93 -17.32
CA LEU A 170 6.46 -4.34 -17.07
C LEU A 170 6.10 -3.35 -18.17
N THR A 171 5.49 -3.85 -19.23
CA THR A 171 4.99 -3.02 -20.32
C THR A 171 3.58 -2.52 -20.02
N VAL A 172 3.19 -1.36 -20.57
CA VAL A 172 1.81 -0.84 -20.46
C VAL A 172 0.77 -1.87 -20.91
N PRO A 173 0.95 -2.59 -22.04
CA PRO A 173 0.03 -3.65 -22.45
C PRO A 173 -0.09 -4.81 -21.44
N LEU A 174 1.00 -5.21 -20.78
CA LEU A 174 0.96 -6.24 -19.73
C LEU A 174 0.14 -5.78 -18.52
N LEU A 175 0.39 -4.57 -18.04
CA LEU A 175 -0.35 -4.02 -16.91
C LEU A 175 -1.84 -3.87 -17.23
N GLU A 176 -2.17 -3.40 -18.44
CA GLU A 176 -3.56 -3.25 -18.89
C GLU A 176 -4.29 -4.60 -19.02
N ILE A 177 -3.62 -5.65 -19.54
CA ILE A 177 -4.26 -6.96 -19.67
C ILE A 177 -4.41 -7.66 -18.31
N ALA A 178 -3.43 -7.53 -17.42
CA ALA A 178 -3.48 -8.08 -16.07
C ALA A 178 -4.62 -7.46 -15.25
N GLU A 179 -4.75 -6.14 -15.33
CA GLU A 179 -5.88 -5.40 -14.75
C GLU A 179 -7.22 -5.88 -15.33
N LYS A 180 -7.32 -6.03 -16.66
CA LYS A 180 -8.55 -6.57 -17.28
C LYS A 180 -8.85 -7.99 -16.81
N TYR A 181 -7.85 -8.84 -16.64
CA TYR A 181 -8.00 -10.22 -16.16
C TYR A 181 -8.60 -10.24 -14.76
N ILE A 182 -8.01 -9.48 -13.82
CA ILE A 182 -8.44 -9.41 -12.42
C ILE A 182 -9.84 -8.79 -12.28
N PHE A 183 -10.08 -7.63 -12.90
CA PHE A 183 -11.36 -6.94 -12.74
C PHE A 183 -12.52 -7.61 -13.49
N LYS A 184 -12.24 -8.42 -14.52
CA LYS A 184 -13.26 -9.24 -15.17
C LYS A 184 -13.76 -10.32 -14.20
N GLU A 185 -12.85 -10.98 -13.50
CA GLU A 185 -13.22 -12.00 -12.52
C GLU A 185 -13.93 -11.40 -11.30
N LEU A 186 -13.41 -10.29 -10.77
CA LEU A 186 -14.05 -9.56 -9.66
C LEU A 186 -15.51 -9.24 -9.98
N LYS A 187 -15.77 -8.73 -11.19
CA LYS A 187 -17.12 -8.41 -11.64
C LYS A 187 -17.99 -9.67 -11.76
N ARG A 188 -17.46 -10.74 -12.37
CA ARG A 188 -18.19 -12.02 -12.51
C ARG A 188 -18.64 -12.56 -11.15
N LEU A 189 -17.71 -12.64 -10.19
CA LEU A 189 -17.99 -13.11 -8.83
C LEU A 189 -19.00 -12.21 -8.11
N ALA A 190 -18.87 -10.89 -8.24
CA ALA A 190 -19.80 -9.94 -7.66
C ALA A 190 -21.22 -10.03 -8.27
N ASP A 191 -21.32 -10.28 -9.58
CA ASP A 191 -22.59 -10.49 -10.29
C ASP A 191 -23.27 -11.78 -9.83
N GLU A 192 -22.49 -12.82 -9.50
CA GLU A 192 -22.94 -14.08 -8.89
C GLU A 192 -23.25 -13.97 -7.39
N ASN A 193 -23.11 -12.78 -6.79
CA ASN A 193 -23.29 -12.51 -5.36
C ASN A 193 -22.34 -13.30 -4.43
N ILE A 194 -21.18 -13.71 -4.95
CA ILE A 194 -20.12 -14.33 -4.14
C ILE A 194 -19.45 -13.22 -3.32
N THR A 195 -19.36 -13.42 -2.01
CA THR A 195 -18.77 -12.45 -1.08
C THR A 195 -17.34 -12.84 -0.69
N PRO A 196 -16.45 -11.87 -0.39
CA PRO A 196 -15.11 -12.18 0.13
C PRO A 196 -15.15 -12.96 1.44
N LEU A 197 -16.14 -12.69 2.30
CA LEU A 197 -16.30 -13.38 3.57
C LEU A 197 -16.63 -14.87 3.38
N ALA A 198 -17.40 -15.23 2.35
CA ALA A 198 -17.81 -16.62 2.10
C ALA A 198 -16.87 -17.39 1.15
N SER A 199 -15.94 -16.74 0.47
CA SER A 199 -15.10 -17.37 -0.56
C SER A 199 -13.68 -16.82 -0.56
N SER A 200 -12.71 -17.72 -0.28
CA SER A 200 -11.28 -17.42 -0.38
C SER A 200 -10.88 -16.96 -1.78
N HIS A 201 -11.46 -17.54 -2.84
CA HIS A 201 -11.17 -17.11 -4.21
C HIS A 201 -11.61 -15.66 -4.48
N MET A 202 -12.80 -15.27 -4.01
CA MET A 202 -13.25 -13.87 -4.12
C MET A 202 -12.36 -12.92 -3.31
N LEU A 203 -11.97 -13.34 -2.10
CA LEU A 203 -11.05 -12.58 -1.26
C LEU A 203 -9.68 -12.38 -1.92
N GLU A 204 -9.11 -13.42 -2.53
CA GLU A 204 -7.85 -13.37 -3.27
C GLU A 204 -7.94 -12.51 -4.53
N VAL A 205 -9.08 -12.49 -5.23
CA VAL A 205 -9.34 -11.58 -6.34
C VAL A 205 -9.40 -10.12 -5.85
N CYS A 206 -9.99 -9.85 -4.68
CA CYS A 206 -9.96 -8.53 -4.05
C CYS A 206 -8.54 -8.11 -3.64
N GLN A 207 -7.74 -9.00 -3.06
CA GLN A 207 -6.32 -8.76 -2.76
C GLN A 207 -5.55 -8.42 -4.05
N ALA A 208 -5.77 -9.18 -5.12
CA ALA A 208 -5.17 -8.93 -6.43
C ALA A 208 -5.56 -7.55 -6.99
N ALA A 209 -6.81 -7.14 -6.85
CA ALA A 209 -7.29 -5.84 -7.28
C ALA A 209 -6.61 -4.69 -6.51
N ILE A 210 -6.38 -4.84 -5.20
CA ILE A 210 -5.66 -3.86 -4.38
C ILE A 210 -4.21 -3.74 -4.81
N LEU A 211 -3.51 -4.87 -4.98
CA LEU A 211 -2.13 -4.88 -5.45
C LEU A 211 -2.01 -4.23 -6.82
N MET A 212 -2.93 -4.52 -7.75
CA MET A 212 -2.92 -3.89 -9.07
C MET A 212 -3.23 -2.40 -9.05
N ASN A 213 -4.18 -1.95 -8.21
CA ASN A 213 -4.47 -0.53 -8.05
C ASN A 213 -3.27 0.22 -7.49
N SER A 214 -2.58 -0.37 -6.51
CA SER A 214 -1.35 0.19 -5.95
C SER A 214 -0.25 0.23 -7.03
N LEU A 215 -0.05 -0.90 -7.72
CA LEU A 215 0.95 -1.04 -8.78
C LEU A 215 0.79 0.02 -9.88
N GLN A 216 -0.41 0.12 -10.44
CA GLN A 216 -0.69 1.06 -11.52
C GLN A 216 -0.83 2.51 -11.04
N GLY A 217 -1.32 2.73 -9.83
CA GLY A 217 -1.37 4.07 -9.24
C GLY A 217 0.01 4.73 -9.20
N SER A 218 1.04 3.92 -9.01
CA SER A 218 2.45 4.33 -8.94
C SER A 218 3.19 4.27 -10.28
N THR A 219 2.56 3.82 -11.37
CA THR A 219 3.18 3.90 -12.70
C THR A 219 3.31 5.34 -13.16
N ASN A 220 4.36 5.66 -13.93
CA ASN A 220 4.43 6.90 -14.69
C ASN A 220 3.56 6.80 -15.96
N HIS A 221 2.27 6.58 -15.75
CA HIS A 221 1.27 6.45 -16.80
C HIS A 221 -0.04 7.14 -16.41
N ILE A 222 -0.22 8.36 -16.93
CA ILE A 222 -1.37 9.23 -16.68
C ILE A 222 -2.71 8.50 -16.89
N GLU A 223 -2.89 7.86 -18.05
CA GLU A 223 -4.14 7.14 -18.35
C GLU A 223 -4.35 5.90 -17.47
N GLY A 224 -3.28 5.20 -17.09
CA GLY A 224 -3.35 4.10 -16.12
C GLY A 224 -3.88 4.59 -14.77
N ARG A 225 -3.26 5.64 -14.22
CA ARG A 225 -3.67 6.26 -12.96
C ARG A 225 -5.10 6.81 -13.01
N ARG A 226 -5.49 7.45 -14.11
CA ARG A 226 -6.86 7.90 -14.37
C ARG A 226 -7.86 6.74 -14.35
N ARG A 227 -7.54 5.61 -14.99
CA ARG A 227 -8.41 4.41 -14.97
C ARG A 227 -8.49 3.80 -13.58
N VAL A 228 -7.40 3.75 -12.83
CA VAL A 228 -7.39 3.26 -11.44
C VAL A 228 -8.40 4.06 -10.60
N ALA A 229 -8.25 5.39 -10.59
CA ALA A 229 -9.08 6.29 -9.80
C ALA A 229 -10.55 6.29 -10.27
N SER A 230 -10.80 6.53 -11.56
CA SER A 230 -12.17 6.74 -12.07
C SER A 230 -12.98 5.47 -12.31
N LYS A 231 -12.34 4.29 -12.37
CA LYS A 231 -13.02 3.04 -12.74
C LYS A 231 -12.70 1.87 -11.82
N ARG A 232 -11.43 1.62 -11.49
CA ARG A 232 -11.03 0.37 -10.81
C ARG A 232 -11.30 0.39 -9.33
N ILE A 233 -10.88 1.43 -8.63
CA ILE A 233 -11.23 1.64 -7.23
C ILE A 233 -12.76 1.65 -7.07
N PRO A 234 -13.55 2.42 -7.84
CA PRO A 234 -15.01 2.37 -7.77
C PRO A 234 -15.61 0.97 -8.00
N THR A 235 -15.06 0.18 -8.92
CA THR A 235 -15.53 -1.20 -9.18
C THR A 235 -15.31 -2.09 -7.96
N LEU A 236 -14.12 -2.02 -7.34
CA LEU A 236 -13.81 -2.77 -6.12
C LEU A 236 -14.69 -2.33 -4.95
N VAL A 237 -14.82 -1.02 -4.74
CA VAL A 237 -15.69 -0.44 -3.72
C VAL A 237 -17.14 -0.91 -3.89
N ALA A 238 -17.67 -0.94 -5.11
CA ALA A 238 -19.01 -1.44 -5.38
C ALA A 238 -19.18 -2.91 -4.99
N ALA A 239 -18.19 -3.77 -5.29
CA ALA A 239 -18.20 -5.18 -4.90
C ALA A 239 -18.14 -5.37 -3.36
N LEU A 240 -17.30 -4.60 -2.67
CA LEU A 240 -17.19 -4.63 -1.21
C LEU A 240 -18.46 -4.11 -0.52
N ARG A 241 -19.09 -3.05 -1.04
CA ARG A 241 -20.38 -2.54 -0.55
C ARG A 241 -21.49 -3.56 -0.73
N LYS A 242 -21.61 -4.15 -1.93
CA LYS A 242 -22.65 -5.15 -2.24
C LYS A 242 -22.53 -6.40 -1.36
N SER A 243 -21.31 -6.78 -0.99
CA SER A 243 -21.06 -7.92 -0.11
C SER A 243 -21.21 -7.63 1.39
N GLY A 244 -21.43 -6.38 1.79
CA GLY A 244 -21.62 -5.98 3.19
C GLY A 244 -20.35 -5.97 4.05
N VAL A 245 -19.17 -6.19 3.47
CA VAL A 245 -17.92 -6.33 4.23
C VAL A 245 -17.31 -4.99 4.67
N VAL A 246 -17.79 -3.85 4.17
CA VAL A 246 -17.25 -2.52 4.53
C VAL A 246 -17.38 -2.22 6.03
N GLY A 247 -18.48 -2.67 6.65
CA GLY A 247 -18.74 -2.54 8.08
C GLY A 247 -18.31 -3.74 8.92
N LEU A 248 -17.46 -4.63 8.38
CA LEU A 248 -17.12 -5.91 9.01
C LEU A 248 -16.36 -5.70 10.33
N LYS A 249 -16.74 -6.48 11.33
CA LYS A 249 -16.15 -6.49 12.67
C LYS A 249 -15.75 -7.92 13.02
N HIS A 250 -14.77 -8.05 13.91
CA HIS A 250 -14.52 -9.32 14.59
C HIS A 250 -15.66 -9.61 15.56
N GLU A 251 -16.06 -10.89 15.63
CA GLU A 251 -17.08 -11.32 16.58
C GLU A 251 -16.53 -11.23 18.02
N PRO A 252 -17.36 -10.85 19.00
CA PRO A 252 -16.94 -10.85 20.40
C PRO A 252 -16.48 -12.25 20.83
N TYR A 253 -15.27 -12.34 21.37
CA TYR A 253 -14.67 -13.61 21.78
C TYR A 253 -15.39 -14.18 23.01
N GLN A 254 -15.93 -15.40 22.90
CA GLN A 254 -16.44 -16.21 24.00
C GLN A 254 -15.95 -17.67 23.85
N GLY A 255 -14.65 -17.92 24.05
CA GLY A 255 -14.02 -19.25 23.95
C GLY A 255 -13.08 -19.39 22.75
N GLU A 256 -12.45 -20.56 22.54
CA GLU A 256 -11.42 -20.74 21.51
C GLU A 256 -11.88 -20.27 20.11
N MET A 257 -11.14 -19.31 19.56
CA MET A 257 -11.37 -18.78 18.21
C MET A 257 -10.53 -19.57 17.20
N ASP A 258 -11.15 -20.01 16.12
CA ASP A 258 -10.42 -20.64 15.02
C ASP A 258 -9.50 -19.63 14.35
N TRP A 259 -8.20 -19.93 14.34
CA TRP A 259 -7.18 -19.05 13.77
C TRP A 259 -7.39 -18.81 12.28
N ASN A 260 -7.80 -19.82 11.50
CA ASN A 260 -8.00 -19.64 10.06
C ASN A 260 -9.22 -18.77 9.78
N GLU A 261 -10.32 -18.95 10.52
CA GLU A 261 -11.51 -18.11 10.43
C GLU A 261 -11.20 -16.65 10.80
N PHE A 262 -10.43 -16.43 11.88
CA PHE A 262 -9.96 -15.11 12.25
C PHE A 262 -9.11 -14.47 11.14
N ILE A 263 -8.10 -15.17 10.63
CA ILE A 263 -7.23 -14.66 9.57
C ILE A 263 -8.03 -14.36 8.30
N HIS A 264 -8.98 -15.21 7.91
CA HIS A 264 -9.83 -14.97 6.75
C HIS A 264 -10.70 -13.71 6.92
N ARG A 265 -11.32 -13.54 8.09
CA ARG A 265 -12.10 -12.35 8.42
C ARG A 265 -11.24 -11.08 8.52
N GLU A 266 -10.09 -11.16 9.18
CA GLU A 266 -9.12 -10.06 9.28
C GLU A 266 -8.59 -9.66 7.91
N THR A 267 -8.35 -10.62 7.01
CA THR A 267 -7.97 -10.34 5.62
C THR A 267 -9.06 -9.55 4.91
N CYS A 268 -10.35 -9.86 5.13
CA CYS A 268 -11.47 -9.06 4.59
C CYS A 268 -11.44 -7.62 5.12
N ILE A 269 -11.22 -7.42 6.43
CA ILE A 269 -11.08 -6.10 7.07
C ILE A 269 -9.91 -5.32 6.45
N ARG A 270 -8.76 -5.96 6.27
CA ARG A 270 -7.58 -5.35 5.64
C ARG A 270 -7.80 -5.01 4.17
N VAL A 271 -8.53 -5.83 3.42
CA VAL A 271 -8.93 -5.52 2.02
C VAL A 271 -9.76 -4.24 1.96
N VAL A 272 -10.74 -4.07 2.85
CA VAL A 272 -11.53 -2.83 2.94
C VAL A 272 -10.65 -1.64 3.31
N SER A 273 -9.81 -1.81 4.33
CA SER A 273 -8.89 -0.80 4.83
C SER A 273 -7.92 -0.29 3.75
N TRP A 274 -7.32 -1.21 3.00
CA TRP A 274 -6.40 -0.89 1.91
C TRP A 274 -7.10 -0.32 0.68
N THR A 275 -8.34 -0.71 0.42
CA THR A 275 -9.17 -0.08 -0.61
C THR A 275 -9.43 1.39 -0.25
N PHE A 276 -9.77 1.65 1.02
CA PHE A 276 -9.99 2.98 1.54
C PHE A 276 -8.72 3.85 1.49
N ILE A 277 -7.55 3.30 1.81
CA ILE A 277 -6.26 3.99 1.65
C ILE A 277 -6.01 4.35 0.18
N ASN A 278 -6.09 3.37 -0.73
CA ASN A 278 -5.83 3.62 -2.15
C ASN A 278 -6.74 4.71 -2.72
N ASP A 279 -8.02 4.70 -2.35
CA ASP A 279 -8.97 5.75 -2.72
C ASP A 279 -8.56 7.13 -2.15
N SER A 280 -8.14 7.19 -0.88
CA SER A 280 -7.69 8.42 -0.23
C SER A 280 -6.39 8.97 -0.85
N LEU A 281 -5.47 8.09 -1.25
CA LEU A 281 -4.24 8.46 -1.95
C LEU A 281 -4.54 9.04 -3.33
N MET A 282 -5.54 8.53 -4.07
CA MET A 282 -5.96 9.14 -5.34
C MET A 282 -6.58 10.52 -5.12
N SER A 283 -7.33 10.73 -4.04
CA SER A 283 -7.82 12.06 -3.68
C SER A 283 -6.71 13.04 -3.35
N PHE A 284 -5.68 12.56 -2.65
CA PHE A 284 -4.54 13.38 -2.29
C PHE A 284 -3.61 13.66 -3.46
N LEU A 285 -3.08 12.64 -4.12
CA LEU A 285 -2.09 12.81 -5.18
C LEU A 285 -2.69 13.37 -6.46
N CYS A 286 -3.94 13.02 -6.77
CA CYS A 286 -4.53 13.32 -8.07
C CYS A 286 -5.72 14.28 -8.03
N ASN A 287 -6.05 14.85 -6.86
CA ASN A 287 -7.29 15.61 -6.66
C ASN A 287 -8.54 14.85 -7.13
N HIS A 288 -8.52 13.51 -7.09
CA HIS A 288 -9.66 12.72 -7.53
C HIS A 288 -10.73 12.66 -6.43
N PRO A 289 -12.00 12.98 -6.69
CA PRO A 289 -13.03 12.87 -5.67
C PRO A 289 -13.09 11.47 -5.05
N PRO A 290 -13.09 11.36 -3.71
CA PRO A 290 -13.09 10.07 -3.05
C PRO A 290 -14.31 9.22 -3.42
N ALA A 291 -14.11 7.93 -3.72
CA ALA A 291 -15.20 6.99 -4.00
C ALA A 291 -15.87 6.45 -2.72
N MET A 292 -15.13 6.41 -1.61
CA MET A 292 -15.61 6.00 -0.29
C MET A 292 -16.00 7.18 0.61
N THR A 293 -16.84 6.95 1.63
CA THR A 293 -17.18 7.99 2.62
C THR A 293 -16.67 7.62 4.00
N MET A 294 -16.48 8.60 4.88
CA MET A 294 -16.05 8.27 6.26
C MET A 294 -17.16 7.52 7.02
N LYS A 295 -18.43 7.85 6.76
CA LYS A 295 -19.59 7.26 7.46
C LYS A 295 -19.80 5.77 7.19
N GLU A 296 -19.34 5.24 6.06
CA GLU A 296 -19.46 3.80 5.80
C GLU A 296 -18.39 2.96 6.52
N MET A 297 -17.27 3.56 6.93
CA MET A 297 -16.13 2.87 7.57
C MET A 297 -16.37 2.57 9.06
N THR A 298 -17.43 1.81 9.32
CA THR A 298 -17.88 1.40 10.65
C THR A 298 -17.26 0.08 11.11
N GLY A 299 -16.56 -0.62 10.22
CA GLY A 299 -15.85 -1.86 10.51
C GLY A 299 -14.64 -1.65 11.42
N HIS A 300 -14.10 -2.75 11.95
CA HIS A 300 -12.94 -2.68 12.82
C HIS A 300 -11.70 -2.15 12.07
N ILE A 301 -10.84 -1.44 12.80
CA ILE A 301 -9.47 -1.22 12.32
C ILE A 301 -8.70 -2.55 12.32
N PRO A 302 -7.75 -2.77 11.39
CA PRO A 302 -6.93 -3.97 11.36
C PRO A 302 -6.30 -4.28 12.71
N CYS A 303 -6.21 -5.58 13.04
CA CYS A 303 -5.63 -6.04 14.29
C CYS A 303 -4.12 -5.71 14.36
N ARG A 304 -3.56 -5.83 15.58
CA ARG A 304 -2.14 -5.57 15.82
C ARG A 304 -1.24 -6.56 15.07
N SER A 305 -0.02 -6.13 14.74
CA SER A 305 0.95 -6.96 14.03
C SER A 305 1.20 -8.31 14.71
N GLN A 306 1.23 -8.40 16.04
CA GLN A 306 1.48 -9.68 16.73
C GLN A 306 0.41 -10.75 16.43
N LEU A 307 -0.84 -10.34 16.19
CA LEU A 307 -1.92 -11.27 15.81
C LEU A 307 -1.88 -11.58 14.32
N TRP A 308 -1.59 -10.58 13.50
CA TRP A 308 -1.52 -10.73 12.05
C TRP A 308 -0.26 -11.49 11.58
N GLU A 309 0.81 -11.47 12.35
CA GLU A 309 2.06 -12.16 12.01
C GLU A 309 2.18 -13.51 12.73
N ALA A 310 1.18 -13.88 13.53
CA ALA A 310 1.12 -15.20 14.14
C ALA A 310 1.17 -16.27 13.05
N ASP A 311 2.08 -17.23 13.20
CA ASP A 311 2.37 -18.27 12.21
C ASP A 311 1.69 -19.61 12.49
N SER A 312 0.97 -19.68 13.62
CA SER A 312 0.37 -20.89 14.12
C SER A 312 -0.78 -20.52 15.07
N ASN A 313 -1.75 -21.43 15.18
CA ASN A 313 -2.84 -21.28 16.16
C ASN A 313 -2.28 -21.12 17.59
N ALA A 314 -1.22 -21.85 17.95
CA ALA A 314 -0.59 -21.73 19.26
C ALA A 314 -0.01 -20.32 19.53
N SER A 315 0.66 -19.72 18.52
CA SER A 315 1.13 -18.33 18.62
C SER A 315 -0.03 -17.34 18.74
N PHE A 316 -1.05 -17.52 17.92
CA PHE A 316 -2.26 -16.70 17.93
C PHE A 316 -3.00 -16.71 19.28
N GLN A 317 -3.23 -17.89 19.88
CA GLN A 317 -3.92 -17.99 21.17
C GLN A 317 -3.17 -17.29 22.31
N LYS A 318 -1.84 -17.16 22.24
CA LYS A 318 -1.06 -16.40 23.24
C LYS A 318 -1.35 -14.90 23.21
N HIS A 319 -1.71 -14.36 22.05
CA HIS A 319 -1.88 -12.92 21.85
C HIS A 319 -3.33 -12.48 21.91
N ILE A 320 -4.29 -13.32 21.50
CA ILE A 320 -5.70 -12.92 21.39
C ILE A 320 -6.36 -12.54 22.71
N HIS A 321 -5.96 -13.19 23.81
CA HIS A 321 -6.48 -12.88 25.15
C HIS A 321 -6.16 -11.44 25.62
N ASN A 322 -5.15 -10.80 25.01
CA ASN A 322 -4.76 -9.42 25.28
C ASN A 322 -5.37 -8.41 24.29
N GLU A 323 -6.25 -8.86 23.38
CA GLU A 323 -6.85 -8.06 22.31
C GLU A 323 -8.15 -7.36 22.71
N ALA A 324 -8.35 -7.03 23.98
CA ALA A 324 -9.39 -6.07 24.34
C ALA A 324 -8.95 -4.67 23.86
N ARG A 325 -9.03 -4.39 22.54
CA ARG A 325 -8.88 -3.03 22.00
C ARG A 325 -10.05 -2.21 22.53
N LEU A 326 -9.77 -1.47 23.60
CA LEU A 326 -10.57 -0.33 24.00
C LEU A 326 -10.38 0.78 22.95
N TYR A 327 -11.45 1.52 22.72
CA TYR A 327 -11.61 2.65 21.79
C TYR A 327 -10.31 3.32 21.27
N PRO A 328 -10.18 3.65 19.98
CA PRO A 328 -11.17 3.45 18.91
C PRO A 328 -11.19 2.01 18.38
N SER A 329 -12.38 1.49 18.12
CA SER A 329 -12.58 0.14 17.54
C SER A 329 -12.73 0.18 16.03
N SER A 330 -13.20 1.31 15.46
CA SER A 330 -13.42 1.51 14.03
C SER A 330 -12.71 2.74 13.49
N TYR A 331 -12.55 2.80 12.17
CA TYR A 331 -12.02 3.97 11.46
C TYR A 331 -12.84 5.23 11.72
N LEU A 332 -14.18 5.11 11.66
CA LEU A 332 -15.08 6.22 11.93
C LEU A 332 -14.88 6.78 13.34
N GLU A 333 -14.77 5.91 14.34
CA GLU A 333 -14.52 6.31 15.73
C GLU A 333 -13.17 6.99 15.91
N ALA A 334 -12.12 6.45 15.29
CA ALA A 334 -10.77 7.01 15.37
C ALA A 334 -10.69 8.42 14.77
N VAL A 335 -11.22 8.60 13.56
CA VAL A 335 -11.24 9.90 12.88
C VAL A 335 -12.17 10.89 13.61
N SER A 336 -13.35 10.45 14.05
CA SER A 336 -14.27 11.29 14.81
C SER A 336 -13.67 11.74 16.15
N GLY A 337 -12.92 10.85 16.81
CA GLY A 337 -12.19 11.18 18.03
C GLY A 337 -11.14 12.27 17.81
N LEU A 338 -10.35 12.17 16.74
CA LEU A 338 -9.38 13.23 16.40
C LEU A 338 -10.03 14.57 16.06
N LEU A 339 -11.22 14.55 15.44
CA LEU A 339 -11.98 15.75 15.09
C LEU A 339 -12.78 16.34 16.26
N ALA A 340 -13.00 15.59 17.35
CA ALA A 340 -13.83 16.01 18.46
C ALA A 340 -13.33 17.32 19.09
N GLU A 341 -14.23 18.15 19.62
CA GLU A 341 -13.81 19.35 20.34
C GLU A 341 -13.05 18.98 21.62
N ASP A 342 -13.64 18.08 22.41
CA ASP A 342 -13.05 17.58 23.65
C ASP A 342 -11.89 16.61 23.41
N TRP A 343 -10.79 16.82 24.14
CA TRP A 343 -9.61 15.94 24.14
C TRP A 343 -9.30 15.50 25.57
N THR A 344 -10.21 14.68 26.11
CA THR A 344 -10.19 14.24 27.52
C THR A 344 -8.96 13.37 27.84
N CYS A 345 -8.64 13.22 29.13
CA CYS A 345 -7.55 12.32 29.56
C CYS A 345 -7.77 10.87 29.11
N SER A 346 -9.02 10.38 29.18
CA SER A 346 -9.35 9.02 28.73
C SER A 346 -9.14 8.87 27.22
N THR A 347 -9.58 9.85 26.42
CA THR A 347 -9.35 9.85 24.97
C THR A 347 -7.85 9.87 24.65
N LYS A 348 -7.07 10.72 25.32
CA LYS A 348 -5.61 10.78 25.16
C LYS A 348 -4.93 9.46 25.48
N GLU A 349 -5.30 8.83 26.59
CA GLU A 349 -4.73 7.53 27.00
C GLU A 349 -5.05 6.44 25.97
N SER A 350 -6.30 6.38 25.52
CA SER A 350 -6.75 5.45 24.49
C SER A 350 -6.01 5.63 23.17
N PHE A 351 -5.93 6.86 22.64
CA PHE A 351 -5.22 7.15 21.41
C PHE A 351 -3.70 6.99 21.54
N GLY A 352 -3.13 7.22 22.72
CA GLY A 352 -1.70 7.04 22.98
C GLY A 352 -1.22 5.58 22.83
N ARG A 353 -2.14 4.61 22.89
CA ARG A 353 -1.87 3.18 22.68
C ARG A 353 -1.84 2.76 21.21
N LEU A 354 -2.23 3.64 20.29
CA LEU A 354 -2.21 3.37 18.85
C LEU A 354 -0.76 3.26 18.35
N ASP A 355 -0.50 2.29 17.49
CA ASP A 355 0.81 2.13 16.86
C ASP A 355 0.93 2.91 15.54
N ILE A 356 2.11 2.84 14.92
CA ILE A 356 2.37 3.51 13.63
C ILE A 356 1.43 2.99 12.52
N ALA A 357 1.07 1.71 12.53
CA ALA A 357 0.17 1.15 11.53
C ALA A 357 -1.23 1.76 11.67
N ASP A 358 -1.75 1.79 12.90
CA ASP A 358 -3.05 2.39 13.24
C ASP A 358 -3.09 3.85 12.79
N LEU A 359 -2.04 4.63 13.08
CA LEU A 359 -1.97 6.04 12.70
C LEU A 359 -1.85 6.25 11.19
N SER A 360 -1.11 5.40 10.46
CA SER A 360 -1.09 5.44 8.98
C SER A 360 -2.48 5.20 8.40
N PHE A 361 -3.23 4.24 8.94
CA PHE A 361 -4.61 3.95 8.55
C PHE A 361 -5.56 5.12 8.83
N ILE A 362 -5.45 5.76 10.00
CA ILE A 362 -6.27 6.91 10.40
C ILE A 362 -5.99 8.14 9.53
N ASN A 363 -4.73 8.34 9.12
CA ASN A 363 -4.36 9.45 8.24
C ASN A 363 -5.16 9.45 6.93
N GLY A 364 -5.39 8.28 6.32
CA GLY A 364 -6.24 8.17 5.12
C GLY A 364 -7.65 8.76 5.31
N GLY A 365 -8.21 8.67 6.52
CA GLY A 365 -9.48 9.30 6.86
C GLY A 365 -9.39 10.83 6.97
N LEU A 366 -8.33 11.34 7.61
CA LEU A 366 -8.06 12.78 7.69
C LEU A 366 -7.84 13.40 6.31
N MET A 367 -7.17 12.69 5.39
CA MET A 367 -6.94 13.16 4.02
C MET A 367 -8.25 13.47 3.27
N ARG A 368 -9.36 12.81 3.60
CA ARG A 368 -10.68 13.13 3.03
C ARG A 368 -11.24 14.44 3.55
N HIS A 369 -11.04 14.71 4.84
CA HIS A 369 -11.41 15.99 5.43
C HIS A 369 -10.57 17.13 4.84
N VAL A 370 -9.28 16.89 4.61
CA VAL A 370 -8.39 17.82 3.90
C VAL A 370 -8.89 18.08 2.48
N PHE A 371 -9.25 17.04 1.73
CA PHE A 371 -9.85 17.19 0.41
C PHE A 371 -11.15 18.02 0.49
N HIS A 372 -12.04 17.73 1.45
CA HIS A 372 -13.28 18.47 1.63
C HIS A 372 -13.06 19.95 1.97
N CYS A 373 -12.09 20.28 2.84
CA CYS A 373 -11.70 21.66 3.13
C CYS A 373 -11.30 22.45 1.87
N ARG A 374 -10.70 21.77 0.88
CA ARG A 374 -10.22 22.39 -0.36
C ARG A 374 -11.31 22.52 -1.42
N THR A 375 -12.13 21.49 -1.57
CA THR A 375 -13.01 21.35 -2.73
C THR A 375 -14.48 21.61 -2.41
N SER A 376 -14.81 22.07 -1.21
CA SER A 376 -16.19 22.34 -0.78
C SER A 376 -16.29 23.65 -0.03
N VAL A 377 -17.53 24.16 0.09
CA VAL A 377 -17.81 25.35 0.90
C VAL A 377 -17.80 24.93 2.38
N VAL A 378 -16.69 25.23 3.07
CA VAL A 378 -16.49 24.91 4.48
C VAL A 378 -16.46 26.18 5.33
N THR A 379 -16.89 26.08 6.58
CA THR A 379 -16.76 27.19 7.54
C THR A 379 -15.31 27.26 8.07
N PRO A 380 -14.87 28.44 8.55
CA PRO A 380 -13.59 28.55 9.24
C PRO A 380 -13.46 27.59 10.42
N ASP A 381 -14.55 27.36 11.16
CA ASP A 381 -14.60 26.42 12.28
C ASP A 381 -14.32 24.98 11.85
N TYR A 382 -14.81 24.58 10.66
CA TYR A 382 -14.56 23.26 10.10
C TYR A 382 -13.09 23.09 9.72
N SER A 383 -12.50 24.06 9.03
CA SER A 383 -11.07 24.03 8.70
C SER A 383 -10.21 24.01 9.97
N ALA A 384 -10.55 24.81 10.97
CA ALA A 384 -9.87 24.80 12.28
C ALA A 384 -9.99 23.43 12.98
N MET A 385 -11.15 22.78 12.90
CA MET A 385 -11.35 21.42 13.43
C MET A 385 -10.42 20.40 12.77
N VAL A 386 -10.30 20.44 11.43
CA VAL A 386 -9.41 19.54 10.70
C VAL A 386 -7.94 19.81 11.02
N LEU A 387 -7.53 21.08 11.10
CA LEU A 387 -6.17 21.46 11.48
C LEU A 387 -5.80 20.95 12.89
N ARG A 388 -6.72 21.09 13.87
CA ARG A 388 -6.53 20.53 15.22
C ARG A 388 -6.40 19.00 15.20
N ALA A 389 -7.16 18.31 14.36
CA ALA A 389 -7.06 16.86 14.22
C ALA A 389 -5.70 16.44 13.65
N LEU A 390 -5.15 17.20 12.70
CA LEU A 390 -3.79 16.99 12.19
C LEU A 390 -2.73 17.24 13.27
N ASP A 391 -2.88 18.27 14.13
CA ASP A 391 -1.98 18.50 15.28
C ASP A 391 -1.98 17.34 16.27
N ARG A 392 -3.17 16.81 16.59
CA ARG A 392 -3.33 15.66 17.48
C ARG A 392 -2.70 14.41 16.88
N TRP A 393 -2.93 14.15 15.59
CA TRP A 393 -2.31 13.04 14.88
C TRP A 393 -0.78 13.14 14.90
N ASP A 394 -0.22 14.33 14.67
CA ASP A 394 1.24 14.56 14.64
C ASP A 394 1.88 14.28 16.00
N THR A 395 1.24 14.73 17.08
CA THR A 395 1.69 14.43 18.46
C THR A 395 1.67 12.92 18.74
N LEU A 396 0.58 12.24 18.38
CA LEU A 396 0.44 10.79 18.56
C LEU A 396 1.47 10.03 17.72
N TRP A 397 1.78 10.51 16.52
CA TRP A 397 2.79 9.94 15.65
C TRP A 397 4.18 10.02 16.28
N ILE A 398 4.58 11.19 16.79
CA ILE A 398 5.87 11.37 17.47
C ILE A 398 6.01 10.38 18.63
N ASP A 399 4.99 10.27 19.47
CA ASP A 399 4.98 9.33 20.60
C ASP A 399 5.04 7.87 20.13
N ALA A 400 4.30 7.50 19.08
CA ALA A 400 4.31 6.15 18.52
C ALA A 400 5.65 5.80 17.88
N PHE A 401 6.26 6.74 17.16
CA PHE A 401 7.55 6.58 16.50
C PHE A 401 8.69 6.45 17.51
N ALA A 402 8.64 7.21 18.60
CA ALA A 402 9.63 7.15 19.68
C ALA A 402 9.66 5.77 20.39
N ARG A 403 8.53 5.05 20.42
CA ARG A 403 8.45 3.69 20.97
C ARG A 403 9.11 2.63 20.09
N ILE A 404 9.42 2.95 18.83
CA ILE A 404 10.05 2.01 17.89
C ILE A 404 11.57 2.06 18.05
N PRO A 405 12.23 0.91 18.24
CA PRO A 405 13.69 0.83 18.28
C PRO A 405 14.33 1.45 17.04
N GLU A 406 15.45 2.17 17.20
CA GLU A 406 16.10 2.86 16.08
C GLU A 406 16.48 1.94 14.93
N SER A 407 16.92 0.72 15.24
CA SER A 407 17.23 -0.34 14.28
C SER A 407 16.04 -0.77 13.42
N GLU A 408 14.82 -0.59 13.92
CA GLU A 408 13.58 -1.00 13.26
C GLU A 408 12.95 0.12 12.42
N ARG A 409 13.29 1.38 12.69
CA ARG A 409 12.68 2.54 12.01
C ARG A 409 12.89 2.54 10.50
N LYS A 410 14.00 1.99 10.01
CA LYS A 410 14.27 1.86 8.56
C LYS A 410 13.27 0.96 7.84
N TRP A 411 12.67 0.01 8.55
CA TRP A 411 11.71 -0.97 8.00
C TRP A 411 10.26 -0.49 8.04
N LEU A 412 10.00 0.73 8.50
CA LEU A 412 8.66 1.33 8.47
C LEU A 412 8.15 1.61 7.06
N GLY A 413 9.06 1.66 6.09
CA GLY A 413 8.75 1.92 4.70
C GLY A 413 7.94 3.18 4.49
N ILE A 414 6.86 3.09 3.70
CA ILE A 414 6.02 4.23 3.36
C ILE A 414 5.49 4.96 4.60
N ALA A 415 5.29 4.23 5.71
CA ALA A 415 4.76 4.79 6.95
C ALA A 415 5.65 5.94 7.47
N ARG A 416 6.98 5.85 7.32
CA ARG A 416 7.90 6.87 7.83
C ARG A 416 7.72 8.25 7.22
N HIS A 417 7.10 8.33 6.04
CA HIS A 417 6.86 9.57 5.28
C HIS A 417 5.47 10.21 5.54
N TYR A 418 4.67 9.62 6.44
CA TYR A 418 3.35 10.17 6.77
C TYR A 418 3.39 11.55 7.46
N PRO A 419 4.40 11.91 8.27
CA PRO A 419 4.54 13.28 8.78
C PRO A 419 4.60 14.34 7.67
N GLU A 420 5.33 14.05 6.58
CA GLU A 420 5.43 14.92 5.41
C GLU A 420 4.07 15.03 4.71
N VAL A 421 3.34 13.92 4.59
CA VAL A 421 1.97 13.91 4.06
C VAL A 421 1.02 14.77 4.90
N VAL A 422 1.14 14.72 6.23
CA VAL A 422 0.33 15.54 7.14
C VAL A 422 0.71 17.01 7.11
N ALA A 423 2.01 17.32 7.01
CA ALA A 423 2.49 18.69 6.83
C ALA A 423 1.97 19.29 5.51
N LEU A 424 2.04 18.55 4.41
CA LEU A 424 1.49 18.95 3.11
C LEU A 424 -0.03 19.10 3.15
N SER A 425 -0.73 18.22 3.87
CA SER A 425 -2.18 18.28 4.07
C SER A 425 -2.59 19.56 4.80
N ARG A 426 -1.88 19.91 5.87
CA ARG A 426 -2.05 21.19 6.57
C ARG A 426 -1.83 22.36 5.62
N ARG A 427 -0.71 22.34 4.89
CA ARG A 427 -0.35 23.42 3.99
C ARG A 427 -1.40 23.63 2.90
N ALA A 428 -1.97 22.55 2.39
CA ALA A 428 -3.03 22.62 1.40
C ALA A 428 -4.31 23.28 1.96
N ILE A 429 -4.65 23.07 3.23
CA ILE A 429 -5.77 23.76 3.90
C ILE A 429 -5.45 25.25 4.09
N GLU A 430 -4.26 25.59 4.58
CA GLU A 430 -3.85 26.98 4.83
C GLU A 430 -3.81 27.85 3.57
N LEU A 431 -3.38 27.26 2.45
CA LEU A 431 -3.34 27.94 1.15
C LEU A 431 -4.71 27.99 0.48
N SER A 432 -5.69 27.19 0.92
CA SER A 432 -7.00 27.15 0.28
C SER A 432 -7.70 28.50 0.34
N GLY A 433 -8.05 29.04 -0.82
CA GLY A 433 -8.70 30.35 -0.94
C GLY A 433 -7.76 31.57 -0.91
N THR A 434 -6.44 31.37 -0.90
CA THR A 434 -5.46 32.47 -1.05
C THR A 434 -5.09 32.70 -2.53
N LYS A 435 -4.44 33.84 -2.83
CA LYS A 435 -3.94 34.13 -4.18
C LYS A 435 -2.83 33.17 -4.61
N GLU A 436 -2.07 32.65 -3.66
CA GLU A 436 -1.02 31.67 -3.92
C GLU A 436 -1.59 30.35 -4.45
N ALA A 437 -2.80 29.96 -4.02
CA ALA A 437 -3.49 28.79 -4.54
C ALA A 437 -3.89 28.91 -6.01
N GLU A 438 -4.25 30.11 -6.47
CA GLU A 438 -4.57 30.36 -7.89
C GLU A 438 -3.37 30.02 -8.80
N ASN A 439 -2.15 30.21 -8.30
CA ASN A 439 -0.90 29.95 -8.99
C ASN A 439 -0.41 28.49 -8.86
N SER A 440 -1.16 27.61 -8.21
CA SER A 440 -0.82 26.18 -8.07
C SER A 440 -1.82 25.32 -8.83
N ALA A 441 -1.37 24.64 -9.89
CA ALA A 441 -2.21 23.72 -10.66
C ALA A 441 -2.86 22.64 -9.78
N TYR A 442 -2.15 22.20 -8.73
CA TYR A 442 -2.67 21.24 -7.76
C TYR A 442 -3.79 21.81 -6.88
N LEU A 443 -3.78 23.09 -6.52
CA LEU A 443 -4.82 23.69 -5.67
C LEU A 443 -6.08 24.14 -6.44
N GLN A 444 -6.06 24.12 -7.77
CA GLN A 444 -7.20 24.52 -8.62
C GLN A 444 -8.41 23.56 -8.59
N CYS A 445 -8.43 22.55 -7.71
CA CYS A 445 -9.55 21.60 -7.53
C CYS A 445 -9.95 20.85 -8.82
N ILE A 446 -9.00 20.69 -9.74
CA ILE A 446 -9.14 19.88 -10.97
C ILE A 446 -8.41 18.56 -10.75
N ALA A 447 -9.01 17.45 -11.19
CA ALA A 447 -8.35 16.15 -11.13
C ALA A 447 -7.11 16.13 -12.04
N THR A 448 -5.95 15.83 -11.47
CA THR A 448 -4.64 15.84 -12.13
C THR A 448 -3.98 14.48 -11.97
N TYR A 449 -3.90 13.68 -13.03
CA TYR A 449 -3.30 12.34 -12.96
C TYR A 449 -1.82 12.33 -13.34
N ASP A 450 -1.25 13.50 -13.64
CA ASP A 450 0.19 13.69 -13.79
C ASP A 450 0.81 13.98 -12.41
N THR A 451 1.78 13.15 -12.01
CA THR A 451 2.46 13.27 -10.72
C THR A 451 3.35 14.49 -10.65
N ALA A 452 3.78 15.04 -11.80
CA ALA A 452 4.57 16.26 -11.85
C ALA A 452 3.86 17.43 -11.17
N ILE A 453 2.53 17.55 -11.36
CA ILE A 453 1.73 18.62 -10.76
C ILE A 453 1.75 18.56 -9.22
N PHE A 454 1.60 17.35 -8.66
CA PHE A 454 1.69 17.17 -7.21
C PHE A 454 3.13 17.42 -6.72
N HIS A 455 4.13 16.96 -7.46
CA HIS A 455 5.53 17.17 -7.14
C HIS A 455 5.92 18.65 -7.11
N GLU A 456 5.48 19.45 -8.10
CA GLU A 456 5.67 20.91 -8.12
C GLU A 456 5.05 21.59 -6.90
N PHE A 457 3.87 21.14 -6.47
CA PHE A 457 3.26 21.62 -5.23
C PHE A 457 4.12 21.30 -4.00
N VAL A 458 4.64 20.08 -3.91
CA VAL A 458 5.55 19.67 -2.82
C VAL A 458 6.83 20.49 -2.82
N GLN A 459 7.47 20.69 -3.98
CA GLN A 459 8.70 21.49 -4.08
C GLN A 459 8.48 22.94 -3.64
N LYS A 460 7.37 23.55 -4.07
CA LYS A 460 7.10 24.97 -3.84
C LYS A 460 6.58 25.28 -2.42
N TYR A 461 5.83 24.36 -1.81
CA TYR A 461 5.12 24.63 -0.57
C TYR A 461 5.42 23.62 0.55
N GLY A 462 6.12 22.53 0.27
CA GLY A 462 6.40 21.46 1.24
C GLY A 462 7.55 21.76 2.20
N LEU A 463 8.48 22.64 1.83
CA LEU A 463 9.51 23.13 2.75
C LEU A 463 8.86 24.11 3.73
N ARG A 464 8.82 23.76 5.02
CA ARG A 464 8.58 24.76 6.08
C ARG A 464 9.67 25.82 5.91
N GLU A 465 9.31 27.03 5.52
CA GLU A 465 10.13 28.19 5.89
C GLU A 465 10.18 28.16 7.42
N THR A 466 11.31 27.74 7.98
CA THR A 466 11.61 27.98 9.38
C THR A 466 11.52 29.47 9.56
N ALA A 467 10.45 29.93 10.21
CA ALA A 467 10.33 31.32 10.64
C ALA A 467 11.57 31.64 11.48
N THR A 468 12.42 32.49 10.91
CA THR A 468 13.51 33.21 11.58
C THR A 468 12.99 34.04 12.73
#